data_AF-A0A1B0G302-F1
#
_entry.id   AF-A0A1B0G302-F1
#
_cell.length_a   1.000
_cell.length_b   1.000
_cell.length_c   1.000
_cell.angle_alpha   90.00
_cell.angle_beta   90.00
_cell.angle_gamma   90.00
#
_symmetry.space_group_name_H-M   'P 1'
#
loop_
_entity.id
_entity.type
_entity.pdbx_description
1 polymer ?
#
loop_
_entity_poly.entity_id
_entity_poly.type
_entity_poly.pdbx_seq_one_letter_code
_entity_poly.pdbx_strand_id
1 'polypeptide(L)'
;MKFQIATHFQPAGDQPQAIDSLIAGLNSNKRDQVLLVVTGSGKTFTMANVIARTNRPALIMAHNKTLAAQLYEEMKGLFPHNAVEYFISYYDYYQPEAYLAQADTYIEKDSAINERIEMLRYCTVCSLLERRDTIVVASVSCIYGL
;
A
#
# COMPACT_ATOMS: atom_id res chain seq x y z
N MET A 1 -13.16 -0.42 15.52
CA MET A 1 -11.74 -0.02 15.58
C MET A 1 -11.58 1.28 14.79
N LYS A 2 -10.73 2.20 15.24
CA LYS A 2 -10.47 3.50 14.58
C LYS A 2 -9.00 3.65 14.24
N PHE A 3 -8.70 4.24 13.10
CA PHE A 3 -7.34 4.66 12.75
C PHE A 3 -6.85 5.78 13.67
N GLN A 4 -5.63 5.64 14.19
CA GLN A 4 -5.01 6.56 15.16
C GLN A 4 -3.63 6.97 14.67
N ILE A 5 -3.49 8.23 14.29
CA ILE A 5 -2.18 8.79 13.93
C ILE A 5 -1.43 9.13 15.22
N ALA A 6 -0.22 8.60 15.38
CA ALA A 6 0.68 8.92 16.49
C ALA A 6 1.86 9.76 15.97
N THR A 7 1.76 11.08 16.13
CA THR A 7 2.83 12.01 15.73
C THR A 7 2.71 13.36 16.43
N HIS A 8 3.80 14.11 16.50
CA HIS A 8 3.82 15.50 16.96
C HIS A 8 3.55 16.50 15.82
N PHE A 9 3.58 16.05 14.57
CA PHE A 9 3.30 16.90 13.42
C PHE A 9 1.80 17.20 13.29
N GLN A 10 1.49 18.42 12.86
CA GLN A 10 0.14 18.81 12.46
C GLN A 10 0.14 19.15 10.97
N PRO A 11 -0.96 18.91 10.24
CA PRO A 11 -1.07 19.33 8.85
C PRO A 11 -0.78 20.83 8.71
N ALA A 12 0.14 21.19 7.80
CA ALA A 12 0.60 22.55 7.61
C ALA A 12 0.70 22.92 6.12
N GLY A 13 0.84 24.21 5.82
CA GLY A 13 0.84 24.72 4.44
C GLY A 13 -0.47 24.37 3.74
N ASP A 14 -0.38 23.77 2.55
CA ASP A 14 -1.54 23.40 1.73
C ASP A 14 -2.20 22.06 2.17
N GLN A 15 -1.58 21.33 3.10
CA GLN A 15 -2.08 20.01 3.52
C GLN A 15 -3.50 20.03 4.09
N PRO A 16 -3.89 20.97 4.99
CA PRO A 16 -5.24 21.00 5.55
C PRO A 16 -6.32 21.09 4.46
N GLN A 17 -6.13 22.01 3.51
CA GLN A 17 -7.06 22.20 2.40
C GLN A 17 -7.12 20.98 1.47
N ALA A 18 -5.97 20.37 1.18
CA ALA A 18 -5.92 19.15 0.37
C ALA A 18 -6.65 17.98 1.04
N ILE A 19 -6.45 17.79 2.35
CA ILE A 19 -7.13 16.76 3.15
C ILE A 19 -8.65 16.97 3.09
N ASP A 20 -9.11 18.19 3.39
CA ASP A 20 -10.54 18.50 3.45
C ASP A 20 -11.21 18.35 2.08
N SER A 21 -10.53 18.74 1.00
CA SER A 21 -11.01 18.55 -0.38
C SER A 21 -11.17 17.08 -0.75
N LEU A 22 -10.17 16.24 -0.46
CA LEU A 22 -10.23 14.81 -0.73
C LEU A 22 -11.35 14.13 0.07
N ILE A 23 -11.52 14.50 1.33
CA ILE A 23 -12.60 13.97 2.19
C ILE A 23 -13.97 14.41 1.66
N ALA A 24 -14.14 15.67 1.27
CA ALA A 24 -15.39 16.16 0.68
C ALA A 24 -15.74 15.39 -0.59
N GLY A 25 -14.75 15.10 -1.45
CA GLY A 25 -14.96 14.27 -2.63
C GLY A 25 -15.38 12.84 -2.30
N LEU A 26 -14.76 12.21 -1.28
CA LEU A 26 -15.13 10.87 -0.82
C LEU A 26 -16.56 10.84 -0.26
N ASN A 27 -16.94 11.85 0.55
CA ASN A 27 -18.29 11.97 1.10
C ASN A 27 -19.34 12.24 0.02
N SER A 28 -18.93 12.85 -1.10
CA SER A 28 -19.78 13.06 -2.28
C SER A 28 -19.78 11.87 -3.24
N ASN A 29 -19.24 10.71 -2.84
CA ASN A 29 -19.13 9.50 -3.66
C ASN A 29 -18.36 9.70 -4.99
N LYS A 30 -17.41 10.65 -5.04
CA LYS A 30 -16.48 10.72 -6.17
C LYS A 30 -15.62 9.47 -6.20
N ARG A 31 -15.66 8.76 -7.32
CA ARG A 31 -14.87 7.54 -7.54
C ARG A 31 -13.39 7.85 -7.68
N ASP A 32 -13.07 8.85 -8.51
CA ASP A 32 -11.70 9.20 -8.87
C ASP A 32 -11.36 10.61 -8.39
N GLN A 33 -10.19 10.76 -7.77
CA GLN A 33 -9.66 12.02 -7.27
C GLN A 33 -8.14 12.05 -7.44
N VAL A 34 -7.58 13.24 -7.70
CA VAL A 34 -6.14 13.43 -7.92
C VAL A 34 -5.62 14.43 -6.90
N LEU A 35 -4.61 14.02 -6.13
CA LEU A 35 -3.83 14.90 -5.25
C LEU A 35 -2.64 15.45 -6.03
N LEU A 36 -2.77 16.67 -6.58
CA LEU A 36 -1.70 17.35 -7.28
C LEU A 36 -0.86 18.18 -6.30
N VAL A 37 0.37 17.74 -6.01
CA VAL A 37 1.25 18.40 -5.04
C VAL A 37 2.72 18.25 -5.42
N VAL A 38 3.53 19.25 -5.07
CA VAL A 38 4.99 19.27 -5.31
C VAL A 38 5.73 18.21 -4.49
N THR A 39 6.91 17.80 -4.93
CA THR A 39 7.78 16.88 -4.18
C THR A 39 8.17 17.50 -2.83
N GLY A 40 8.23 16.68 -1.78
CA GLY A 40 8.56 17.14 -0.42
C GLY A 40 7.39 17.75 0.37
N SER A 41 6.19 17.86 -0.21
CA SER A 41 5.02 18.46 0.46
C SER A 41 4.36 17.60 1.53
N GLY A 42 4.91 16.43 1.87
CA GLY A 42 4.30 15.49 2.84
C GLY A 42 3.07 14.75 2.32
N LYS A 43 3.16 14.16 1.12
CA LYS A 43 2.03 13.43 0.48
C LYS A 43 1.55 12.25 1.34
N THR A 44 2.47 11.47 1.91
CA THR A 44 2.13 10.35 2.78
C THR A 44 1.34 10.82 4.00
N PHE A 45 1.78 11.90 4.65
CA PHE A 45 1.08 12.46 5.82
C PHE A 45 -0.30 13.02 5.46
N THR A 46 -0.44 13.62 4.28
CA THR A 46 -1.74 14.03 3.73
C THR A 46 -2.68 12.82 3.61
N MET A 47 -2.23 11.73 2.98
CA MET A 47 -3.03 10.52 2.80
C MET A 47 -3.33 9.81 4.13
N ALA A 48 -2.39 9.79 5.07
CA ALA A 48 -2.61 9.28 6.42
C ALA A 48 -3.77 10.01 7.11
N ASN A 49 -3.80 11.34 7.04
CA ASN A 49 -4.92 12.13 7.58
C ASN A 49 -6.25 11.81 6.90
N VAL A 50 -6.26 11.62 5.58
CA VAL A 50 -7.47 11.21 4.84
C VAL A 50 -7.96 9.84 5.33
N ILE A 51 -7.07 8.85 5.47
CA ILE A 51 -7.42 7.51 5.97
C ILE A 51 -7.97 7.59 7.40
N ALA A 52 -7.29 8.33 8.28
CA ALA A 52 -7.69 8.46 9.68
C ALA A 52 -9.06 9.12 9.85
N ARG A 53 -9.32 10.21 9.11
CA ARG A 53 -10.57 10.98 9.21
C ARG A 53 -11.75 10.27 8.55
N THR A 54 -11.52 9.53 7.47
CA THR A 54 -12.57 8.76 6.78
C THR A 54 -12.85 7.41 7.45
N ASN A 55 -11.88 6.90 8.21
CA ASN A 55 -11.93 5.65 8.93
C ASN A 55 -12.30 4.44 8.03
N ARG A 56 -11.69 4.38 6.84
CA ARG A 56 -11.90 3.33 5.84
C ARG A 56 -10.61 2.51 5.68
N PRO A 57 -10.69 1.16 5.59
CA PRO A 57 -9.55 0.36 5.17
C PRO A 57 -9.01 0.87 3.84
N ALA A 58 -7.69 0.85 3.68
CA ALA A 58 -7.03 1.46 2.53
C ALA A 58 -6.00 0.52 1.89
N LEU A 59 -5.95 0.54 0.56
CA LEU A 59 -4.91 -0.09 -0.24
C LEU A 59 -4.05 1.02 -0.86
N ILE A 60 -2.75 0.97 -0.63
CA ILE A 60 -1.75 1.87 -1.20
C ILE A 60 -0.91 1.07 -2.18
N MET A 61 -1.06 1.35 -3.47
CA MET A 61 -0.30 0.68 -4.51
C MET A 61 0.95 1.49 -4.88
N ALA A 62 2.11 0.87 -4.78
CA ALA A 62 3.38 1.40 -5.26
C ALA A 62 3.85 0.62 -6.49
N HIS A 63 4.45 1.35 -7.44
CA HIS A 63 4.91 0.76 -8.71
C HIS A 63 6.21 -0.06 -8.58
N ASN A 64 6.92 0.05 -7.44
CA ASN A 64 8.15 -0.70 -7.20
C ASN A 64 8.30 -1.11 -5.72
N LYS A 65 9.15 -2.11 -5.45
CA LYS A 65 9.37 -2.67 -4.10
C LYS A 65 9.99 -1.65 -3.13
N THR A 66 10.89 -0.78 -3.61
CA THR A 66 11.59 0.20 -2.78
C THR A 66 10.65 1.25 -2.20
N LEU A 67 9.79 1.84 -3.05
CA LEU A 67 8.77 2.80 -2.63
C LEU A 67 7.70 2.12 -1.76
N ALA A 68 7.32 0.88 -2.05
CA ALA A 68 6.41 0.12 -1.21
C ALA A 68 6.98 -0.02 0.22
N ALA A 69 8.25 -0.41 0.35
CA ALA A 69 8.91 -0.52 1.64
C ALA A 69 8.97 0.83 2.38
N GLN A 70 9.31 1.92 1.68
CA GLN A 70 9.32 3.26 2.26
C GLN A 70 7.94 3.66 2.80
N LEU A 71 6.89 3.50 1.99
CA LEU A 71 5.51 3.82 2.39
C LEU A 71 5.03 2.94 3.54
N TYR A 72 5.41 1.67 3.56
CA TYR A 72 5.10 0.75 4.66
C TYR A 72 5.72 1.24 5.97
N GLU A 73 7.00 1.59 5.99
CA GLU A 73 7.66 2.10 7.20
C GLU A 73 7.09 3.45 7.65
N GLU A 74 6.83 4.38 6.71
CA GLU A 74 6.20 5.67 7.02
C GLU A 74 4.81 5.49 7.63
N MET A 75 3.96 4.65 7.01
CA MET A 75 2.61 4.40 7.49
C MET A 75 2.61 3.65 8.82
N LYS A 76 3.52 2.69 9.02
CA LYS A 76 3.67 1.97 10.28
C LYS A 76 4.13 2.89 11.41
N GLY A 77 5.03 3.83 11.13
CA GLY A 77 5.42 4.88 12.06
C GLY A 77 4.28 5.83 12.41
N LEU A 78 3.42 6.18 11.44
CA LEU A 78 2.25 7.03 11.66
C LEU A 78 1.11 6.31 12.39
N PHE A 79 0.94 5.00 12.20
CA PHE A 79 -0.17 4.21 12.75
C PHE A 79 0.32 3.01 13.60
N PRO A 80 1.05 3.26 14.71
CA PRO A 80 1.64 2.18 15.51
C PRO A 80 0.61 1.30 16.25
N HIS A 81 -0.65 1.72 16.27
CA HIS A 81 -1.75 1.02 16.96
C HIS A 81 -2.77 0.38 16.00
N ASN A 82 -2.54 0.45 14.68
CA ASN A 82 -3.41 -0.12 13.66
C ASN A 82 -2.65 -1.18 12.85
N ALA A 83 -3.37 -1.98 12.06
CA ALA A 83 -2.75 -2.98 11.20
C ALA A 83 -2.22 -2.29 9.94
N VAL A 84 -0.90 -2.09 9.88
CA VAL A 84 -0.20 -1.68 8.66
C VAL A 84 0.51 -2.90 8.11
N GLU A 85 0.07 -3.34 6.93
CA GLU A 85 0.42 -4.61 6.33
C GLU A 85 1.19 -4.42 5.03
N TYR A 86 2.02 -5.40 4.69
CA TYR A 86 2.93 -5.33 3.54
C TYR A 86 2.68 -6.48 2.56
N PHE A 87 2.24 -6.15 1.35
CA PHE A 87 1.80 -7.11 0.35
C PHE A 87 2.50 -6.92 -0.99
N ILE A 88 3.70 -7.48 -1.12
CA ILE A 88 4.47 -7.48 -2.38
C ILE A 88 4.66 -8.91 -2.90
N SER A 89 5.26 -9.06 -4.07
CA SER A 89 5.71 -10.37 -4.56
C SER A 89 6.70 -10.98 -3.57
N TYR A 90 6.42 -12.21 -3.13
CA TYR A 90 7.30 -13.00 -2.28
C TYR A 90 8.47 -13.61 -3.03
N TYR A 91 8.56 -13.46 -4.35
CA TYR A 91 9.70 -13.94 -5.10
C TYR A 91 10.87 -12.96 -5.00
N ASP A 92 12.03 -13.45 -4.54
CA ASP A 92 13.31 -12.76 -4.66
C ASP A 92 13.85 -12.90 -6.10
N TYR A 93 13.61 -14.07 -6.71
CA TYR A 93 13.88 -14.35 -8.11
C TYR A 93 12.71 -15.12 -8.71
N TYR A 94 12.34 -14.79 -9.95
CA TYR A 94 11.27 -15.46 -10.68
C TYR A 94 11.54 -15.47 -12.18
N GLN A 95 11.63 -16.67 -12.74
CA GLN A 95 11.61 -16.95 -14.16
C GLN A 95 10.27 -17.62 -14.52
N PRO A 96 9.45 -17.00 -15.37
CA PRO A 96 8.23 -17.64 -15.85
C PRO A 96 8.56 -18.81 -16.77
N GLU A 97 7.67 -19.78 -16.80
CA GLU A 97 7.65 -20.79 -17.85
C GLU A 97 7.35 -20.12 -19.21
N ALA A 98 8.13 -20.45 -20.22
CA ALA A 98 7.93 -19.90 -21.56
C ALA A 98 8.38 -20.87 -22.65
N TYR A 99 7.76 -20.78 -23.83
CA TYR A 99 8.22 -21.50 -25.01
C TYR A 99 8.61 -20.50 -26.11
N LEU A 100 9.86 -20.57 -26.54
CA LEU A 100 10.45 -19.72 -27.59
C LEU A 100 10.40 -20.43 -28.94
N ALA A 101 9.33 -20.19 -29.70
CA ALA A 101 9.08 -20.86 -30.98
C ALA A 101 10.23 -20.68 -32.01
N GLN A 102 10.92 -19.54 -32.02
CA GLN A 102 12.02 -19.28 -32.96
C GLN A 102 13.22 -20.21 -32.78
N ALA A 103 13.45 -20.66 -31.56
CA ALA A 103 14.58 -21.52 -31.20
C ALA A 103 14.13 -22.93 -30.76
N ASP A 104 12.84 -23.25 -30.90
CA ASP A 104 12.22 -24.47 -30.38
C ASP A 104 12.66 -24.80 -28.95
N THR A 105 12.73 -23.77 -28.10
CA THR A 105 13.29 -23.88 -26.75
C THR A 105 12.20 -23.68 -25.71
N TYR A 106 12.05 -24.67 -24.82
CA TYR A 106 11.25 -24.55 -23.61
C TYR A 106 12.11 -24.03 -22.46
N ILE A 107 11.61 -23.00 -21.78
CA ILE A 107 12.19 -22.39 -20.59
C ILE A 107 11.35 -22.84 -19.41
N GLU A 108 11.95 -23.65 -18.54
CA GLU A 108 11.32 -24.10 -17.30
C GLU A 108 11.12 -22.93 -16.31
N LYS A 109 10.06 -23.04 -15.52
CA LYS A 109 9.83 -22.16 -14.38
C LYS A 109 10.92 -22.39 -13.34
N ASP A 110 11.55 -21.32 -12.90
CA ASP A 110 12.47 -21.32 -11.76
C ASP A 110 12.17 -20.13 -10.85
N SER A 111 12.26 -20.31 -9.54
CA SER A 111 11.93 -19.24 -8.60
C SER A 111 12.52 -19.47 -7.21
N ALA A 112 12.88 -18.36 -6.54
CA ALA A 112 13.27 -18.34 -5.14
C ALA A 112 12.26 -17.54 -4.32
N ILE A 113 11.72 -18.15 -3.26
CA ILE A 113 10.73 -17.56 -2.37
C ILE A 113 11.40 -16.93 -1.15
N ASN A 114 10.90 -15.77 -0.76
CA ASN A 114 11.23 -15.07 0.46
C ASN A 114 10.17 -15.38 1.53
N GLU A 115 10.48 -16.30 2.45
CA GLU A 115 9.57 -16.77 3.51
C GLU A 115 9.05 -15.63 4.38
N ARG A 116 9.87 -14.59 4.63
CA ARG A 116 9.45 -13.42 5.41
C ARG A 116 8.36 -12.63 4.68
N ILE A 117 8.50 -12.43 3.38
CA ILE A 117 7.47 -11.72 2.60
C ILE A 117 6.20 -12.56 2.48
N GLU A 118 6.33 -13.88 2.32
CA GLU A 118 5.18 -14.79 2.34
C GLU A 118 4.41 -14.70 3.66
N MET A 119 5.12 -14.73 4.80
CA MET A 119 4.51 -14.53 6.12
C MET A 119 3.77 -13.19 6.21
N LEU A 120 4.36 -12.09 5.72
CA LEU A 120 3.71 -10.76 5.74
C LEU A 120 2.44 -10.73 4.87
N ARG A 121 2.43 -11.43 3.73
CA ARG A 121 1.22 -11.57 2.91
C ARG A 121 0.13 -12.34 3.64
N TYR A 122 0.50 -13.40 4.36
CA TYR A 122 -0.44 -14.14 5.20
C TYR A 122 -1.03 -13.26 6.31
N CYS A 123 -0.18 -12.51 7.03
CA CYS A 123 -0.61 -11.51 8.02
C CYS A 123 -1.59 -10.49 7.42
N THR A 124 -1.33 -10.03 6.20
CA THR A 124 -2.21 -9.10 5.48
C THR A 124 -3.63 -9.66 5.34
N VAL A 125 -3.76 -10.93 4.92
CA VAL A 125 -5.06 -11.58 4.73
C VAL A 125 -5.78 -11.73 6.08
N CYS A 126 -5.08 -12.17 7.11
CA CYS A 126 -5.64 -12.27 8.47
C CYS A 126 -6.15 -10.90 8.97
N SER A 127 -5.34 -9.85 8.85
CA SER A 127 -5.72 -8.49 9.27
C SER A 127 -6.93 -7.95 8.51
N LEU A 128 -7.11 -8.29 7.24
CA LEU A 128 -8.29 -7.91 6.46
C LEU A 128 -9.56 -8.66 6.90
N LEU A 129 -9.43 -9.89 7.41
CA LEU A 129 -10.56 -10.69 7.89
C LEU A 129 -10.97 -10.33 9.33
N GLU A 130 -10.00 -10.00 10.17
CA GLU A 130 -10.22 -9.77 11.60
C GLU A 130 -10.48 -8.31 11.96
N ARG A 131 -10.01 -7.35 11.14
CA ARG A 131 -9.96 -5.95 11.50
C ARG A 131 -10.39 -5.02 10.38
N ARG A 132 -10.97 -3.89 10.76
CA ARG A 132 -11.39 -2.82 9.82
C ARG A 132 -10.36 -1.70 9.72
N ASP A 133 -9.48 -1.57 10.69
CA ASP A 133 -8.41 -0.57 10.75
C ASP A 133 -7.12 -1.09 10.11
N THR A 134 -7.24 -1.57 8.87
CA THR A 134 -6.15 -2.17 8.09
C THR A 134 -5.75 -1.29 6.92
N ILE A 135 -4.47 -0.95 6.84
CA ILE A 135 -3.81 -0.32 5.69
C ILE A 135 -2.91 -1.36 5.05
N VAL A 136 -3.09 -1.61 3.76
CA VAL A 136 -2.22 -2.50 3.00
C VAL A 136 -1.35 -1.67 2.07
N VAL A 137 -0.03 -1.76 2.23
CA VAL A 137 0.93 -1.23 1.27
C VAL A 137 1.36 -2.35 0.35
N ALA A 138 1.09 -2.21 -0.94
CA ALA A 138 1.24 -3.29 -1.91
C ALA A 138 1.98 -2.86 -3.17
N SER A 139 2.56 -3.84 -3.87
CA SER A 139 2.91 -3.69 -5.28
C SER A 139 1.77 -4.21 -6.17
N VAL A 140 1.99 -4.20 -7.49
CA VAL A 140 1.06 -4.79 -8.48
C VAL A 140 0.75 -6.28 -8.18
N SER A 141 1.50 -6.96 -7.31
CA SER A 141 1.15 -8.32 -6.88
C SER A 141 -0.23 -8.44 -6.23
N CYS A 142 -0.85 -7.36 -5.74
CA CYS A 142 -2.19 -7.40 -5.12
C CYS A 142 -3.35 -7.63 -6.11
N ILE A 143 -3.10 -7.55 -7.41
CA ILE A 143 -4.11 -7.87 -8.45
C ILE A 143 -3.94 -9.28 -9.03
N TYR A 144 -2.96 -10.05 -8.54
CA TYR A 144 -2.76 -11.44 -8.93
C TYR A 144 -3.41 -12.39 -7.91
N GLY A 145 -3.70 -13.62 -8.34
CA GLY A 145 -4.20 -14.67 -7.47
C GLY A 145 -3.24 -14.94 -6.30
N LEU A 146 -3.83 -15.34 -5.17
CA LEU A 146 -3.09 -15.83 -4.00
C LEU A 146 -2.57 -17.25 -4.25
#